data_AF-A0AAD9JEU3-F1
#
_entry.id   AF-A0AAD9JEU3-F1
#
_cell.length_a   1.000
_cell.length_b   1.000
_cell.length_c   1.000
_cell.angle_alpha   90.00
_cell.angle_beta   90.00
_cell.angle_gamma   90.00
#
_symmetry.space_group_name_H-M   'P 1'
#
loop_
_entity.id
_entity.type
_entity.pdbx_description
1 polymer ?
#
loop_
_entity_poly.entity_id
_entity_poly.type
_entity_poly.pdbx_seq_one_letter_code
_entity_poly.pdbx_strand_id
1 'polypeptide(L)'
;MATGSVYNDLTEIISCQICLEEFQDQNPRQLSCLHVFCEQCVENLLIKSQTVNSDCPGNVICPVCKAKSDVPGGCAANLPIFFHSRKIEDVRKQLDERHTVCKICQTDTHKAYVSSYCLQSCSGLCNACRLKHDKRHPNHSLIAVSATTINSIMCPSHDTHFEYYCMTCGTSICGKCYLGPHSDHQIFGLSYDSKEANIEIKELLMSELESADQALTRLDNIQDAVTDDMKKIRSEIDHDHKVQLTQLNERHETLCADLDKTEERIIEDIIKSRNLLQDAQQQLKKLLEENQSWLDPVKGISEAHVTGVGELVSTIVQHIPSTEAVMIKQPKVMLSV
;
A
#
# COMPACT_ATOMS: atom_id res chain seq x y z
N MET A 1 9.35 -22.94 17.79
CA MET A 1 10.17 -21.73 17.61
C MET A 1 9.26 -20.53 17.91
N ALA A 2 9.15 -20.11 19.17
CA ALA A 2 8.23 -19.02 19.57
C ALA A 2 8.78 -18.16 20.73
N THR A 3 10.03 -18.39 21.14
CA THR A 3 10.70 -17.66 22.23
C THR A 3 11.61 -16.53 21.72
N GLY A 4 11.82 -16.44 20.40
CA GLY A 4 12.69 -15.43 19.78
C GLY A 4 12.03 -14.08 19.48
N SER A 5 10.69 -14.00 19.41
CA SER A 5 9.98 -12.74 19.13
C SER A 5 9.95 -11.81 20.35
N VAL A 6 9.55 -12.35 21.50
CA VAL A 6 9.35 -11.55 22.73
C VAL A 6 10.65 -10.89 23.22
N TYR A 7 11.79 -11.55 23.03
CA TYR A 7 13.10 -10.99 23.40
C TYR A 7 13.58 -9.88 22.44
N ASN A 8 13.21 -9.96 21.16
CA ASN A 8 13.51 -8.90 20.19
C ASN A 8 12.60 -7.67 20.43
N ASP A 9 11.32 -7.89 20.74
CA ASP A 9 10.37 -6.82 21.03
C ASP A 9 10.72 -6.05 22.33
N LEU A 10 11.36 -6.72 23.31
CA LEU A 10 11.82 -6.10 24.56
C LEU A 10 13.18 -5.40 24.43
N THR A 11 14.05 -5.81 23.49
CA THR A 11 15.37 -5.17 23.30
C THR A 11 15.25 -3.80 22.64
N GLU A 12 14.22 -3.58 21.82
CA GLU A 12 13.90 -2.26 21.26
C GLU A 12 13.49 -1.23 22.32
N ILE A 13 12.96 -1.70 23.46
CA ILE A 13 12.47 -0.87 24.57
C ILE A 13 13.58 -0.53 25.58
N ILE A 14 14.70 -1.26 25.55
CA ILE A 14 15.79 -1.17 26.56
C ILE A 14 17.09 -0.58 25.97
N SER A 15 17.13 -0.31 24.67
CA SER A 15 18.29 0.27 23.98
C SER A 15 17.95 1.55 23.24
N CYS A 16 18.94 2.41 23.08
CA CYS A 16 18.77 3.65 22.33
C CYS A 16 18.78 3.39 20.83
N GLN A 17 17.73 3.78 20.11
CA GLN A 17 17.64 3.64 18.65
C GLN A 17 18.58 4.55 17.84
N ILE A 18 19.50 5.28 18.50
CA ILE A 18 20.52 6.12 17.86
C ILE A 18 21.91 5.54 18.04
N CYS A 19 22.36 5.32 19.29
CA CYS A 19 23.67 4.74 19.57
C CYS A 19 23.66 3.20 19.68
N LEU A 20 22.47 2.60 19.76
CA LEU A 20 22.24 1.17 19.95
C LEU A 20 22.79 0.61 21.28
N GLU A 21 23.13 1.50 22.22
CA GLU A 21 23.57 1.14 23.57
C GLU A 21 22.38 0.95 24.51
N GLU A 22 22.54 0.09 25.50
CA GLU A 22 21.54 -0.16 26.55
C GLU A 22 21.38 1.06 27.48
N PHE A 23 20.16 1.32 27.92
CA PHE A 23 19.84 2.49 28.76
C PHE A 23 20.31 2.41 30.21
N GLN A 24 20.91 1.28 30.62
CA GLN A 24 21.31 1.01 32.01
C GLN A 24 22.16 2.15 32.59
N ASP A 25 23.07 2.74 31.82
CA ASP A 25 24.01 3.78 32.29
C ASP A 25 23.86 5.16 31.61
N GLN A 26 22.87 5.34 30.73
CA GLN A 26 22.80 6.50 29.81
C GLN A 26 21.64 7.50 30.01
N ASN A 27 21.00 7.53 31.19
CA ASN A 27 19.90 8.44 31.56
C ASN A 27 18.87 8.64 30.42
N PRO A 28 18.10 7.61 30.04
CA PRO A 28 17.19 7.70 28.90
C PRO A 28 16.13 8.81 29.06
N ARG A 29 15.93 9.59 28.00
CA ARG A 29 14.98 10.70 27.91
C ARG A 29 13.85 10.36 26.95
N GLN A 30 12.62 10.66 27.37
CA GLN A 30 11.41 10.44 26.58
C GLN A 30 10.98 11.73 25.88
N LEU A 31 10.73 11.64 24.59
CA LEU A 31 10.17 12.72 23.78
C LEU A 31 8.64 12.83 23.94
N SER A 32 8.04 13.93 23.48
CA SER A 32 6.57 14.11 23.49
C SER A 32 5.84 13.06 22.66
N CYS A 33 6.51 12.48 21.67
CA CYS A 33 6.01 11.36 20.86
C CYS A 33 6.22 9.98 21.50
N LEU A 34 6.58 9.92 22.79
CA LEU A 34 6.80 8.71 23.61
C LEU A 34 7.99 7.82 23.20
N HIS A 35 8.78 8.21 22.19
CA HIS A 35 10.04 7.55 21.86
C HIS A 35 11.14 7.94 22.85
N VAL A 36 12.05 7.00 23.11
CA VAL A 36 13.07 7.11 24.15
C VAL A 36 14.47 7.05 23.53
N PHE A 37 15.35 7.94 23.97
CA PHE A 37 16.75 7.99 23.53
C PHE A 37 17.68 8.32 24.69
N CYS A 38 18.97 8.03 24.56
CA CYS A 38 19.96 8.38 25.57
C CYS A 38 20.08 9.90 25.72
N GLU A 39 20.37 10.42 26.92
CA GLU A 39 20.48 11.88 27.14
C GLU A 39 21.48 12.52 26.17
N GLN A 40 22.66 11.92 26.04
CA GLN A 40 23.71 12.36 25.11
C GLN A 40 23.23 12.39 23.65
N CYS A 41 22.39 11.42 23.28
CA CYS A 41 21.83 11.29 21.94
C CYS A 41 20.85 12.43 21.66
N VAL A 42 20.01 12.79 22.65
CA VAL A 42 19.08 13.90 22.55
C VAL A 42 19.82 15.25 22.55
N GLU A 43 20.88 15.41 23.35
CA GLU A 43 21.75 16.59 23.29
C GLU A 43 22.37 16.77 21.91
N ASN A 44 22.88 15.69 21.32
CA ASN A 44 23.43 15.74 19.97
C ASN A 44 22.37 16.11 18.92
N LEU A 45 21.11 15.70 19.11
CA LEU A 45 20.00 16.14 18.27
C LEU A 45 19.69 17.64 18.44
N LEU A 46 19.77 18.15 19.67
CA LEU A 46 19.60 19.58 19.97
C LEU A 46 20.71 20.43 19.35
N ILE A 47 21.96 19.99 19.45
CA ILE A 47 23.10 20.69 18.83
C ILE A 47 22.93 20.74 17.31
N LYS A 48 22.54 19.62 16.70
CA LYS A 48 22.28 19.55 15.25
C LYS A 48 21.09 20.41 14.81
N SER A 49 20.05 20.53 15.63
CA SER A 49 18.90 21.38 15.27
C SER A 49 19.26 22.87 15.34
N GLN A 50 20.14 23.25 16.27
CA GLN A 50 20.65 24.62 16.42
C GLN A 50 21.58 25.07 15.28
N THR A 51 22.37 24.17 14.68
CA THR A 51 23.25 24.52 13.55
C THR A 51 22.51 24.69 12.23
N VAL A 52 21.31 24.12 12.11
CA VAL A 52 20.51 24.14 10.87
C VAL A 52 19.40 25.19 10.91
N ASN A 53 18.80 25.46 12.08
CA ASN A 53 17.68 26.40 12.20
C ASN A 53 17.86 27.31 13.43
N SER A 54 18.22 28.57 13.20
CA SER A 54 18.46 29.59 14.25
C SER A 54 17.18 30.12 14.91
N ASP A 55 16.00 29.81 14.37
CA ASP A 55 14.74 30.44 14.78
C ASP A 55 14.04 29.76 15.98
N CYS A 56 14.48 28.59 16.44
CA CYS A 56 13.85 27.84 17.54
C CYS A 56 14.86 27.03 18.39
N PRO A 57 15.59 27.69 19.30
CA PRO A 57 16.54 27.03 20.20
C PRO A 57 15.78 26.26 21.29
N GLY A 58 15.42 25.00 21.01
CA GLY A 58 14.75 24.17 22.01
C GLY A 58 13.94 23.01 21.47
N ASN A 59 13.89 22.75 20.16
CA ASN A 59 13.06 21.66 19.62
C ASN A 59 13.92 20.58 18.97
N VAL A 60 13.50 19.32 19.12
CA VAL A 60 14.08 18.15 18.45
C VAL A 60 13.05 17.48 17.54
N ILE A 61 13.53 16.92 16.42
CA ILE A 61 12.73 16.07 15.55
C ILE A 61 13.08 14.63 15.87
N CYS A 62 12.06 13.83 16.23
CA CYS A 62 12.24 12.43 16.53
C CYS A 62 12.77 11.68 15.29
N PRO A 63 13.90 10.96 15.37
CA PRO A 63 14.43 10.20 14.24
C PRO A 63 13.49 9.11 13.73
N VAL A 64 12.68 8.54 14.63
CA VAL A 64 11.79 7.40 14.37
C VAL A 64 10.50 7.84 13.68
N CYS A 65 9.72 8.73 14.32
CA CYS A 65 8.40 9.13 13.81
C CYS A 65 8.34 10.53 13.19
N LYS A 66 9.47 11.27 13.14
CA LYS A 66 9.57 12.65 12.64
C LYS A 66 8.73 13.69 13.38
N ALA A 67 8.09 13.32 14.49
CA ALA A 67 7.36 14.24 15.34
C ALA A 67 8.30 15.28 15.97
N LYS A 68 7.79 16.50 16.12
CA LYS A 68 8.47 17.58 16.82
C LYS A 68 8.23 17.46 18.32
N SER A 69 9.30 17.57 19.10
CA SER A 69 9.24 17.60 20.55
C SER A 69 9.95 18.83 21.07
N ASP A 70 9.24 19.58 21.91
CA ASP A 70 9.78 20.76 22.56
C ASP A 70 10.58 20.31 23.79
N VAL A 71 11.78 20.87 23.94
CA VAL A 71 12.72 20.61 25.03
C VAL A 71 12.83 21.87 25.87
N PRO A 72 12.17 21.92 27.04
CA PRO A 72 12.22 23.08 27.92
C PRO A 72 13.67 23.46 28.24
N GLY A 73 14.02 24.74 28.12
CA GLY A 73 15.37 25.22 28.44
C GLY A 73 16.50 24.71 27.52
N GLY A 74 16.18 24.03 26.41
CA GLY A 74 17.16 23.59 25.42
C GLY A 74 18.17 22.54 25.90
N CYS A 75 17.89 21.88 27.03
CA CYS A 75 18.74 20.85 27.60
C CYS A 75 17.99 19.52 27.66
N ALA A 76 18.59 18.44 27.16
CA ALA A 76 18.00 17.11 27.19
C ALA A 76 17.65 16.65 28.62
N ALA A 77 18.38 17.14 29.62
CA ALA A 77 18.13 16.85 31.03
C ALA A 77 16.73 17.31 31.53
N ASN A 78 16.11 18.25 30.82
CA ASN A 78 14.78 18.79 31.14
C ASN A 78 13.63 17.96 30.54
N LEU A 79 13.95 16.92 29.75
CA LEU A 79 12.95 15.96 29.29
C LEU A 79 12.70 14.88 30.35
N PRO A 80 11.46 14.33 30.40
CA PRO A 80 11.13 13.24 31.31
C PRO A 80 12.09 12.06 31.15
N ILE A 81 12.57 11.53 32.28
CA ILE A 81 13.38 10.31 32.30
C ILE A 81 12.47 9.11 32.01
N PHE A 82 12.90 8.23 31.11
CA PHE A 82 12.23 6.95 30.91
C PHE A 82 12.59 5.99 32.05
N PHE A 83 11.62 5.68 32.92
CA PHE A 83 11.87 4.94 34.17
C PHE A 83 11.72 3.41 34.04
N HIS A 84 11.73 2.84 32.84
CA HIS A 84 11.70 1.39 32.72
C HIS A 84 13.12 0.83 32.90
N SER A 85 13.31 0.07 34.00
CA SER A 85 14.38 -0.92 34.24
C SER A 85 15.67 -0.56 35.01
N ARG A 86 15.88 0.67 35.51
CA ARG A 86 17.12 0.99 36.26
C ARG A 86 17.27 0.41 37.67
N LYS A 87 16.30 -0.37 38.18
CA LYS A 87 16.27 -0.70 39.62
C LYS A 87 15.78 -2.10 39.98
N ILE A 88 15.62 -3.03 39.06
CA ILE A 88 15.13 -4.35 39.47
C ILE A 88 16.25 -5.15 40.17
N GLU A 89 17.48 -5.14 39.66
CA GLU A 89 18.51 -6.09 40.15
C GLU A 89 19.40 -5.55 41.29
N ASP A 90 19.87 -4.30 41.21
CA ASP A 90 20.74 -3.72 42.26
C ASP A 90 19.98 -3.29 43.51
N VAL A 91 18.73 -2.86 43.36
CA VAL A 91 17.90 -2.47 44.49
C VAL A 91 17.26 -3.69 45.17
N ARG A 92 17.11 -4.82 44.45
CA ARG A 92 16.81 -6.13 45.04
C ARG A 92 17.83 -6.51 46.12
N LYS A 93 19.13 -6.40 45.81
CA LYS A 93 20.20 -6.71 46.78
C LYS A 93 20.24 -5.75 47.96
N GLN A 94 19.99 -4.45 47.74
CA GLN A 94 20.03 -3.44 48.82
C GLN A 94 18.75 -3.40 49.68
N LEU A 95 17.62 -3.94 49.20
CA LEU A 95 16.35 -4.01 49.93
C LEU A 95 16.17 -5.28 50.75
N ASP A 96 16.82 -6.38 50.37
CA ASP A 96 16.88 -7.60 51.18
C ASP A 96 17.53 -7.36 52.57
N GLU A 97 18.27 -6.26 52.76
CA GLU A 97 18.91 -5.93 54.04
C GLU A 97 18.12 -4.90 54.88
N ARG A 98 17.28 -4.04 54.29
CA ARG A 98 16.72 -2.87 55.00
C ARG A 98 15.31 -3.05 55.57
N HIS A 99 14.50 -4.01 55.09
CA HIS A 99 13.08 -4.12 55.48
C HIS A 99 12.57 -5.56 55.65
N THR A 100 13.37 -6.42 56.27
CA THR A 100 13.01 -7.84 56.52
C THR A 100 12.11 -8.06 57.73
N VAL A 101 11.88 -7.03 58.56
CA VAL A 101 11.18 -7.16 59.84
C VAL A 101 9.93 -6.29 59.94
N CYS A 102 8.84 -6.92 60.38
CA CYS A 102 7.57 -6.26 60.66
C CYS A 102 7.72 -5.24 61.82
N LYS A 103 7.28 -3.99 61.61
CA LYS A 103 7.36 -2.89 62.62
C LYS A 103 6.64 -3.21 63.94
N ILE A 104 5.62 -4.09 63.89
CA ILE A 104 4.83 -4.47 65.06
C ILE A 104 5.45 -5.65 65.80
N CYS A 105 6.05 -6.61 65.08
CA CYS A 105 6.64 -7.80 65.72
C CYS A 105 8.04 -7.51 66.28
N GLN A 106 8.85 -6.71 65.57
CA GLN A 106 10.22 -6.33 65.95
C GLN A 106 11.13 -7.50 66.40
N THR A 107 10.82 -8.73 65.97
CA THR A 107 11.54 -9.93 66.38
C THR A 107 11.92 -10.78 65.18
N ASP A 108 13.15 -11.30 65.20
CA ASP A 108 13.68 -12.28 64.23
C ASP A 108 12.98 -13.66 64.34
N THR A 109 12.14 -13.82 65.36
CA THR A 109 11.42 -15.08 65.64
C THR A 109 10.28 -15.34 64.68
N HIS A 110 9.83 -14.32 63.95
CA HIS A 110 8.96 -14.47 62.80
C HIS A 110 9.73 -14.09 61.54
N LYS A 111 10.41 -15.07 60.92
CA LYS A 111 10.96 -14.97 59.54
C LYS A 111 9.87 -14.78 58.46
N ALA A 112 8.73 -14.18 58.81
CA ALA A 112 7.69 -13.80 57.89
C ALA A 112 8.07 -12.43 57.32
N TYR A 113 8.72 -12.48 56.16
CA TYR A 113 8.94 -11.33 55.27
C TYR A 113 7.74 -10.37 55.30
N VAL A 114 8.04 -9.07 55.33
CA VAL A 114 7.03 -8.01 55.19
C VAL A 114 6.19 -8.30 53.94
N SER A 115 4.89 -8.55 54.12
CA SER A 115 3.98 -8.88 53.03
C SER A 115 3.24 -7.66 52.51
N SER A 116 3.19 -6.59 53.30
CA SER A 116 2.47 -5.37 52.93
C SER A 116 3.06 -4.13 53.61
N TYR A 117 2.99 -2.99 52.93
CA TYR A 117 3.44 -1.70 53.41
C TYR A 117 2.23 -0.78 53.59
N CYS A 118 2.12 -0.15 54.76
CA CYS A 118 1.14 0.90 54.98
C CYS A 118 1.76 2.26 54.63
N LEU A 119 1.14 2.98 53.68
CA LEU A 119 1.60 4.30 53.26
C LEU A 119 1.49 5.33 54.39
N GLN A 120 0.34 5.36 55.07
CA GLN A 120 0.03 6.33 56.12
C GLN A 120 0.88 6.14 57.37
N SER A 121 1.16 4.88 57.74
CA SER A 121 1.99 4.56 58.92
C SER A 121 3.48 4.42 58.58
N CYS A 122 3.83 4.53 57.29
CA CYS A 122 5.16 4.33 56.73
C CYS A 122 5.83 3.08 57.31
N SER A 123 5.16 1.92 57.22
CA SER A 123 5.62 0.73 57.92
C SER A 123 5.31 -0.57 57.21
N GLY A 124 6.31 -1.46 57.17
CA GLY A 124 6.18 -2.84 56.75
C GLY A 124 5.47 -3.71 57.80
N LEU A 125 4.50 -4.49 57.35
CA LEU A 125 3.68 -5.40 58.15
C LEU A 125 3.81 -6.82 57.58
N CYS A 126 3.96 -7.82 58.46
CA CYS A 126 3.77 -9.21 58.08
C CYS A 126 2.28 -9.51 57.87
N ASN A 127 1.96 -10.63 57.22
CA ASN A 127 0.58 -10.95 56.85
C ASN A 127 -0.38 -10.98 58.07
N ALA A 128 0.10 -11.47 59.22
CA ALA A 128 -0.68 -11.51 60.46
C ALA A 128 -0.92 -10.10 61.06
N CYS A 129 0.09 -9.22 61.00
CA CYS A 129 0.01 -7.86 61.51
C CYS A 129 -0.80 -6.95 60.59
N ARG A 130 -0.75 -7.16 59.27
CA ARG A 130 -1.59 -6.48 58.30
C ARG A 130 -3.07 -6.62 58.64
N LEU A 131 -3.56 -7.84 58.86
CA LEU A 131 -5.00 -8.07 59.13
C LEU A 131 -5.49 -7.34 60.38
N LYS A 132 -4.63 -7.18 61.40
CA LYS A 132 -4.96 -6.41 62.61
C LYS A 132 -4.88 -4.90 62.37
N HIS A 133 -3.91 -4.47 61.58
CA HIS A 133 -3.74 -3.07 61.21
C HIS A 133 -4.92 -2.55 60.37
N ASP A 134 -5.31 -3.31 59.35
CA ASP A 134 -6.44 -3.02 58.46
C ASP A 134 -7.75 -2.83 59.22
N LYS A 135 -8.03 -3.72 60.18
CA LYS A 135 -9.20 -3.60 61.07
C LYS A 135 -9.16 -2.39 62.00
N ARG A 136 -7.97 -1.94 62.43
CA ARG A 136 -7.79 -0.81 63.35
C ARG A 136 -7.74 0.53 62.61
N HIS A 137 -7.28 0.52 61.37
CA HIS A 137 -7.10 1.68 60.51
C HIS A 137 -7.65 1.37 59.10
N PRO A 138 -8.99 1.30 58.93
CA PRO A 138 -9.61 0.91 57.65
C PRO A 138 -9.36 1.92 56.52
N ASN A 139 -8.97 3.16 56.86
CA ASN A 139 -8.67 4.23 55.90
C ASN A 139 -7.19 4.25 55.47
N HIS A 140 -6.38 3.29 55.95
CA HIS A 140 -4.99 3.18 55.53
C HIS A 140 -4.86 2.31 54.27
N SER A 141 -4.07 2.80 53.33
CA SER A 141 -3.77 2.13 52.06
C SER A 141 -2.61 1.16 52.29
N LEU A 142 -2.91 -0.12 52.15
CA LEU A 142 -1.94 -1.21 52.26
C LEU A 142 -1.55 -1.69 50.87
N ILE A 143 -0.27 -1.57 50.54
CA ILE A 143 0.26 -2.09 49.28
C ILE A 143 0.93 -3.43 49.55
N ALA A 144 0.60 -4.45 48.76
CA ALA A 144 1.30 -5.73 48.82
C ALA A 144 2.77 -5.54 48.43
N VAL A 145 3.65 -6.00 49.31
CA VAL A 145 5.10 -5.87 49.14
C VAL A 145 5.61 -7.12 48.43
N SER A 146 6.05 -6.94 47.19
CA SER A 146 6.89 -7.90 46.46
C SER A 146 8.27 -7.28 46.24
N ALA A 147 9.29 -8.10 45.90
CA ALA A 147 10.62 -7.61 45.56
C ALA A 147 10.60 -6.50 44.47
N THR A 148 9.61 -6.55 43.57
CA THR A 148 9.41 -5.57 42.49
C THR A 148 8.65 -4.33 42.95
N THR A 149 7.78 -4.46 43.96
CA THR A 149 6.84 -3.40 44.38
C THR A 149 7.48 -2.36 45.29
N ILE A 150 8.48 -2.73 46.12
CA ILE A 150 9.12 -1.80 47.06
C ILE A 150 9.89 -0.69 46.31
N ASN A 151 10.55 -1.04 45.20
CA ASN A 151 11.34 -0.11 44.37
C ASN A 151 10.50 0.98 43.72
N SER A 152 9.24 0.68 43.45
CA SER A 152 8.27 1.59 42.84
C SER A 152 7.61 2.51 43.86
N ILE A 153 7.88 2.32 45.16
CA ILE A 153 7.21 3.04 46.25
C ILE A 153 8.21 3.80 47.11
N MET A 154 9.47 3.37 47.22
CA MET A 154 10.44 3.95 48.15
C MET A 154 11.47 4.87 47.48
N CYS A 155 11.77 5.98 48.15
CA CYS A 155 12.84 6.88 47.72
C CYS A 155 14.21 6.23 47.91
N PRO A 156 15.10 6.28 46.89
CA PRO A 156 16.46 5.72 47.02
C PRO A 156 17.36 6.50 47.98
N SER A 157 17.14 7.82 48.10
CA SER A 157 18.00 8.71 48.90
C SER A 157 17.49 8.89 50.32
N HIS A 158 16.22 8.56 50.57
CA HIS A 158 15.55 8.83 51.83
C HIS A 158 14.69 7.63 52.23
N ASP A 159 14.69 7.29 53.51
CA ASP A 159 13.90 6.19 54.06
C ASP A 159 12.41 6.55 54.21
N THR A 160 11.78 6.91 53.08
CA THR A 160 10.40 7.41 52.98
C THR A 160 9.82 7.01 51.61
N HIS A 161 8.51 6.82 51.55
CA HIS A 161 7.83 6.50 50.29
C HIS A 161 7.69 7.73 49.38
N PHE A 162 7.42 7.49 48.10
CA PHE A 162 7.09 8.52 47.14
C PHE A 162 5.71 9.09 47.46
N GLU A 163 5.62 10.40 47.55
CA GLU A 163 4.37 11.12 47.84
C GLU A 163 3.99 12.04 46.67
N TYR A 164 4.95 12.35 45.80
CA TYR A 164 4.77 13.30 44.71
C TYR A 164 5.43 12.82 43.42
N TYR A 165 4.91 13.29 42.29
CA TYR A 165 5.51 13.16 40.96
C TYR A 165 6.06 14.51 40.54
N CYS A 166 7.36 14.57 40.30
CA CYS A 166 8.02 15.75 39.76
C CYS A 166 7.93 15.72 38.24
N MET A 167 7.04 16.52 37.66
CA MET A 167 6.85 16.61 36.21
C MET A 167 8.12 17.09 35.50
N THR A 168 8.82 18.06 36.09
CA THR A 168 10.09 18.59 35.54
C THR A 168 11.18 17.51 35.42
N CYS A 169 11.20 16.53 36.33
CA CYS A 169 12.22 15.47 36.33
C CYS A 169 11.69 14.12 35.80
N GLY A 170 10.38 14.03 35.52
CA GLY A 170 9.72 12.78 35.15
C GLY A 170 9.84 11.67 36.20
N THR A 171 9.98 12.01 37.50
CA THR A 171 10.28 11.01 38.54
C THR A 171 9.43 11.16 39.78
N SER A 172 9.13 10.04 40.43
CA SER A 172 8.48 9.99 41.73
C SER A 172 9.46 10.39 42.82
N ILE A 173 9.03 11.24 43.75
CA ILE A 173 9.84 11.82 44.83
C ILE A 173 9.11 11.73 46.17
N CYS A 174 9.87 11.64 47.27
CA CYS A 174 9.33 11.72 48.62
C CYS A 174 9.25 13.19 49.09
N GLY A 175 8.56 13.45 50.20
CA GLY A 175 8.47 14.80 50.78
C GLY A 175 9.81 15.47 51.08
N LYS A 176 10.86 14.69 51.41
CA LYS A 176 12.21 15.24 51.62
C LYS A 176 12.87 15.69 50.32
N CYS A 177 12.67 14.95 49.22
CA CYS A 177 13.14 15.36 47.90
C CYS A 177 12.39 16.62 47.41
N TYR A 178 11.10 16.71 47.71
CA TYR A 178 10.30 17.89 47.40
C TYR A 178 10.84 19.14 48.11
N LEU A 179 11.08 19.06 49.42
CA LEU A 179 11.61 20.20 50.19
C LEU A 179 13.07 20.54 49.92
N GLY A 180 13.78 19.72 49.14
CA GLY A 180 15.20 19.92 48.84
C GLY A 180 15.41 20.12 47.33
N PRO A 181 16.03 19.15 46.64
CA PRO A 181 16.49 19.33 45.26
C PRO A 181 15.38 19.55 44.22
N HIS A 182 14.11 19.29 44.56
CA HIS A 182 12.97 19.51 43.66
C HIS A 182 12.07 20.66 44.11
N SER A 183 12.50 21.52 45.04
CA SER A 183 11.67 22.57 45.64
C SER A 183 11.11 23.57 44.62
N ASP A 184 11.85 23.83 43.54
CA ASP A 184 11.45 24.76 42.47
C ASP A 184 10.85 24.07 41.23
N HIS A 185 10.59 22.77 41.30
CA HIS A 185 10.05 22.00 40.17
C HIS A 185 8.52 21.91 40.17
N GLN A 186 7.94 21.63 39.00
CA GLN A 186 6.52 21.37 38.89
C GLN A 186 6.19 19.98 39.46
N ILE A 187 5.39 19.95 40.51
CA ILE A 187 5.14 18.75 41.32
C ILE A 187 3.64 18.51 41.51
N PHE A 188 3.25 17.25 41.42
CA PHE A 188 1.89 16.76 41.63
C PHE A 188 1.87 15.71 42.74
N GLY A 189 0.85 15.69 43.59
CA GLY A 189 0.69 14.62 44.57
C GLY A 189 0.45 13.28 43.88
N LEU A 190 1.15 12.22 44.30
CA LEU A 190 0.86 10.86 43.85
C LEU A 190 -0.37 10.34 44.59
N SER A 191 -1.51 10.26 43.91
CA SER A 191 -2.62 9.43 44.38
C SER A 191 -2.41 8.00 43.89
N TYR A 192 -2.17 7.08 44.83
CA TYR A 192 -2.12 5.64 44.52
C TYR A 192 -3.50 5.06 44.15
N ASP A 193 -4.57 5.83 44.37
CA ASP A 193 -5.92 5.58 43.87
C ASP A 193 -6.14 6.41 42.59
N SER A 194 -5.68 5.87 41.47
CA SER A 194 -5.97 6.37 40.12
C SER A 194 -6.53 5.21 39.28
N LYS A 195 -7.34 4.36 39.89
CA LYS A 195 -7.95 3.21 39.19
C LYS A 195 -8.90 3.72 38.12
N GLU A 196 -9.64 4.78 38.43
CA GLU A 196 -10.62 5.43 37.56
C GLU A 196 -9.96 5.98 36.29
N ALA A 197 -8.87 6.76 36.43
CA ALA A 197 -8.16 7.30 35.26
C ALA A 197 -7.48 6.21 34.40
N ASN A 198 -6.98 5.13 35.03
CA ASN A 198 -6.43 3.99 34.27
C ASN A 198 -7.52 3.20 33.53
N ILE A 199 -8.71 3.06 34.13
CA ILE A 199 -9.87 2.45 33.48
C ILE A 199 -10.30 3.31 32.29
N GLU A 200 -10.45 4.62 32.48
CA GLU A 200 -10.85 5.56 31.44
C GLU A 200 -9.87 5.57 30.25
N ILE A 201 -8.56 5.65 30.51
CA ILE A 201 -7.54 5.58 29.45
C ILE A 201 -7.63 4.24 28.72
N LYS A 202 -7.79 3.13 29.44
CA LYS A 202 -7.91 1.80 28.84
C LYS A 202 -9.15 1.69 27.95
N GLU A 203 -10.29 2.20 28.41
CA GLU A 203 -11.55 2.21 27.64
C GLU A 203 -11.42 3.05 26.37
N LEU A 204 -10.81 4.24 26.45
CA LEU A 204 -10.54 5.09 25.29
C LEU A 204 -9.61 4.39 24.28
N LEU A 205 -8.51 3.81 24.74
CA LEU A 205 -7.56 3.09 23.87
C LEU A 205 -8.20 1.86 23.21
N MET A 206 -9.02 1.11 23.94
CA MET A 206 -9.73 -0.04 23.40
C MET A 206 -10.75 0.37 22.34
N SER A 207 -11.50 1.45 22.58
CA SER A 207 -12.46 1.99 21.61
C SER A 207 -11.77 2.45 20.32
N GLU A 208 -10.65 3.16 20.44
CA GLU A 208 -9.92 3.66 19.27
C GLU A 208 -9.29 2.50 18.47
N LEU A 209 -8.77 1.48 19.16
CA LEU A 209 -8.24 0.28 18.52
C LEU A 209 -9.33 -0.48 17.76
N GLU A 210 -10.51 -0.64 18.34
CA GLU A 210 -11.65 -1.27 17.66
C GLU A 210 -12.07 -0.46 16.42
N SER A 211 -12.06 0.88 16.51
CA SER A 211 -12.36 1.75 15.36
C SER A 211 -11.33 1.58 14.24
N ALA A 212 -10.04 1.49 14.58
CA ALA A 212 -8.97 1.25 13.64
C ALA A 212 -9.10 -0.13 12.96
N ASP A 213 -9.39 -1.18 13.72
CA ASP A 213 -9.61 -2.54 13.18
C ASP A 213 -10.79 -2.58 12.21
N GLN A 214 -11.88 -1.88 12.54
CA GLN A 214 -13.03 -1.73 11.64
C GLN A 214 -12.65 -0.96 10.36
N ALA A 215 -11.84 0.10 10.47
CA ALA A 215 -11.37 0.85 9.31
C ALA A 215 -10.47 0.01 8.41
N LEU A 216 -9.55 -0.76 8.97
CA LEU A 216 -8.69 -1.70 8.23
C LEU A 216 -9.53 -2.75 7.50
N THR A 217 -10.50 -3.37 8.18
CA THR A 217 -11.42 -4.34 7.56
C THR A 217 -12.20 -3.71 6.38
N ARG A 218 -12.62 -2.45 6.50
CA ARG A 218 -13.28 -1.73 5.38
C ARG A 218 -12.33 -1.52 4.20
N LEU A 219 -11.07 -1.16 4.46
CA LEU A 219 -10.06 -1.00 3.41
C LEU A 219 -9.80 -2.32 2.68
N ASP A 220 -9.70 -3.44 3.40
CA ASP A 220 -9.53 -4.77 2.78
C ASP A 220 -10.73 -5.12 1.88
N ASN A 221 -11.96 -4.89 2.36
CA ASN A 221 -13.16 -5.13 1.56
C ASN A 221 -13.21 -4.25 0.30
N ILE A 222 -12.78 -2.98 0.39
CA ILE A 222 -12.69 -2.09 -0.77
C ILE A 222 -11.64 -2.59 -1.76
N GLN A 223 -10.49 -3.05 -1.27
CA GLN A 223 -9.42 -3.59 -2.10
C GLN A 223 -9.90 -4.83 -2.88
N ASP A 224 -10.62 -5.73 -2.21
CA ASP A 224 -11.18 -6.93 -2.84
C ASP A 224 -12.23 -6.55 -3.90
N ALA A 225 -13.15 -5.64 -3.57
CA ALA A 225 -14.17 -5.16 -4.51
C ALA A 225 -13.55 -4.52 -5.76
N VAL A 226 -12.56 -3.64 -5.59
CA VAL A 226 -11.84 -3.02 -6.72
C VAL A 226 -11.14 -4.09 -7.56
N THR A 227 -10.53 -5.08 -6.93
CA THR A 227 -9.83 -6.16 -7.64
C THR A 227 -10.80 -7.00 -8.48
N ASP A 228 -11.97 -7.31 -7.95
CA ASP A 228 -12.98 -8.08 -8.67
C ASP A 228 -13.66 -7.27 -9.79
N ASP A 229 -13.94 -5.99 -9.56
CA ASP A 229 -14.43 -5.09 -10.60
C ASP A 229 -13.42 -4.96 -11.75
N MET A 230 -12.12 -4.85 -11.46
CA MET A 230 -11.06 -4.81 -12.47
C MET A 230 -11.00 -6.10 -13.30
N LYS A 231 -11.16 -7.28 -12.66
CA LYS A 231 -11.24 -8.56 -13.39
C LYS A 231 -12.46 -8.61 -14.30
N LYS A 232 -13.61 -8.13 -13.83
CA LYS A 232 -14.84 -8.10 -14.60
C LYS A 232 -14.70 -7.19 -15.82
N ILE A 233 -14.25 -5.95 -15.63
CA ILE A 233 -13.99 -4.99 -16.71
C ILE A 233 -13.01 -5.57 -17.73
N ARG A 234 -11.93 -6.23 -17.27
CA ARG A 234 -10.97 -6.90 -18.17
C ARG A 234 -11.65 -7.96 -19.03
N SER A 235 -12.50 -8.80 -18.43
CA SER A 235 -13.23 -9.85 -19.15
C SER A 235 -14.22 -9.30 -20.18
N GLU A 236 -14.89 -8.18 -19.87
CA GLU A 236 -15.79 -7.48 -20.80
C GLU A 236 -15.01 -6.92 -21.99
N ILE A 237 -13.86 -6.27 -21.74
CA ILE A 237 -12.95 -5.79 -22.80
C ILE A 237 -12.48 -6.94 -23.70
N ASP A 238 -12.05 -8.07 -23.11
CA ASP A 238 -11.57 -9.22 -23.86
C ASP A 238 -12.68 -9.87 -24.70
N HIS A 239 -13.90 -9.91 -24.17
CA HIS A 239 -15.07 -10.40 -24.88
C HIS A 239 -15.41 -9.49 -26.08
N ASP A 240 -15.52 -8.18 -25.84
CA ASP A 240 -15.86 -7.20 -26.88
C ASP A 240 -14.81 -7.18 -27.99
N HIS A 241 -13.53 -7.21 -27.63
CA HIS A 241 -12.43 -7.30 -28.59
C HIS A 241 -12.54 -8.56 -29.46
N LYS A 242 -12.87 -9.71 -28.86
CA LYS A 242 -13.06 -10.96 -29.59
C LYS A 242 -14.25 -10.87 -30.55
N VAL A 243 -15.38 -10.32 -30.11
CA VAL A 243 -16.59 -10.14 -30.93
C VAL A 243 -16.30 -9.25 -32.14
N GLN A 244 -15.63 -8.12 -31.91
CA GLN A 244 -15.25 -7.19 -32.99
C GLN A 244 -14.32 -7.84 -34.01
N LEU A 245 -13.31 -8.61 -33.57
CA LEU A 245 -12.42 -9.35 -34.47
C LEU A 245 -13.18 -10.37 -35.32
N THR A 246 -14.09 -11.13 -34.73
CA THR A 246 -14.92 -12.09 -35.50
C THR A 246 -15.78 -11.39 -36.55
N GLN A 247 -16.46 -10.30 -36.19
CA GLN A 247 -17.29 -9.55 -37.14
C GLN A 247 -16.47 -8.95 -38.29
N LEU A 248 -15.26 -8.46 -37.97
CA LEU A 248 -14.35 -7.92 -38.98
C LEU A 248 -13.88 -9.01 -39.95
N ASN A 249 -13.53 -10.18 -39.44
CA ASN A 249 -13.10 -11.32 -40.25
C ASN A 249 -14.23 -11.85 -41.13
N GLU A 250 -15.44 -12.01 -40.60
CA GLU A 250 -16.62 -12.44 -41.37
C GLU A 250 -16.94 -11.44 -42.51
N ARG A 251 -16.83 -10.14 -42.22
CA ARG A 251 -17.02 -9.09 -43.24
C ARG A 251 -15.92 -9.13 -44.29
N HIS A 252 -14.67 -9.35 -43.90
CA HIS A 252 -13.54 -9.50 -44.82
C HIS A 252 -13.75 -10.70 -45.75
N GLU A 253 -14.09 -11.87 -45.21
CA GLU A 253 -14.36 -13.07 -46.00
C GLU A 253 -15.51 -12.87 -46.99
N THR A 254 -16.58 -12.19 -46.56
CA THR A 254 -17.72 -11.86 -47.44
C THR A 254 -17.30 -10.96 -48.60
N LEU A 255 -16.51 -9.91 -48.34
CA LEU A 255 -16.03 -8.99 -49.37
C LEU A 255 -15.09 -9.69 -50.37
N CYS A 256 -14.21 -10.57 -49.89
CA CYS A 256 -13.37 -11.40 -50.76
C CYS A 256 -14.24 -12.30 -51.67
N ALA A 257 -15.22 -13.00 -51.10
CA ALA A 257 -16.10 -13.87 -51.88
C ALA A 257 -16.91 -13.10 -52.93
N ASP A 258 -17.34 -11.87 -52.63
CA ASP A 258 -18.05 -11.01 -53.58
C ASP A 258 -17.14 -10.47 -54.70
N LEU A 259 -15.86 -10.20 -54.38
CA LEU A 259 -14.85 -9.83 -55.36
C LEU A 259 -14.57 -10.99 -56.31
N ASP A 260 -14.35 -12.19 -55.77
CA ASP A 260 -14.09 -13.41 -56.55
C ASP A 260 -15.25 -13.70 -57.52
N LYS A 261 -16.50 -13.63 -57.05
CA LYS A 261 -17.69 -13.78 -57.93
C LYS A 261 -17.75 -12.71 -59.02
N THR A 262 -17.34 -11.49 -58.70
CA THR A 262 -17.33 -10.39 -59.67
C THR A 262 -16.26 -10.63 -60.73
N GLU A 263 -15.08 -11.09 -60.33
CA GLU A 263 -14.00 -11.51 -61.23
C GLU A 263 -14.45 -12.65 -62.15
N GLU A 264 -15.02 -13.72 -61.58
CA GLU A 264 -15.55 -14.86 -62.34
C GLU A 264 -16.55 -14.41 -63.41
N ARG A 265 -17.53 -13.56 -63.04
CA ARG A 265 -18.52 -13.03 -63.99
C ARG A 265 -17.88 -12.22 -65.11
N ILE A 266 -16.91 -11.34 -64.79
CA ILE A 266 -16.22 -10.53 -65.80
C ILE A 266 -15.43 -11.44 -66.75
N ILE A 267 -14.74 -12.46 -66.21
CA ILE A 267 -13.99 -13.43 -67.02
C ILE A 267 -14.94 -14.19 -67.95
N GLU A 268 -16.08 -14.67 -67.45
CA GLU A 268 -17.09 -15.33 -68.29
C GLU A 268 -17.57 -14.44 -69.44
N ASP A 269 -17.86 -13.17 -69.17
CA ASP A 269 -18.34 -12.22 -70.18
C ASP A 269 -17.26 -11.91 -71.23
N ILE A 270 -16.00 -11.83 -70.81
CA ILE A 270 -14.84 -11.71 -71.72
C ILE A 270 -14.73 -12.96 -72.60
N ILE A 271 -14.84 -14.16 -72.03
CA ILE A 271 -14.77 -15.42 -72.78
C ILE A 271 -15.89 -15.51 -73.81
N LYS A 272 -17.14 -15.20 -73.42
CA LYS A 272 -18.30 -15.18 -74.32
C LYS A 272 -18.07 -14.22 -75.48
N SER A 273 -17.63 -13.00 -75.20
CA SER A 273 -17.35 -11.98 -76.22
C SER A 273 -16.20 -12.38 -77.14
N ARG A 274 -15.13 -12.98 -76.59
CA ARG A 274 -14.01 -13.51 -77.38
C ARG A 274 -14.47 -14.59 -78.36
N ASN A 275 -15.31 -15.52 -77.91
CA ASN A 275 -15.82 -16.59 -78.77
C ASN A 275 -16.66 -16.02 -79.92
N LEU A 276 -17.55 -15.05 -79.63
CA LEU A 276 -18.33 -14.36 -80.67
C LEU A 276 -17.43 -13.66 -81.71
N LEU A 277 -16.36 -12.99 -81.27
CA LEU A 277 -15.40 -12.35 -82.16
C LEU A 277 -14.60 -13.38 -82.99
N GLN A 278 -14.23 -14.52 -82.40
CA GLN A 278 -13.55 -15.60 -83.12
C GLN A 278 -14.44 -16.20 -84.20
N ASP A 279 -15.72 -16.44 -83.90
CA ASP A 279 -16.70 -16.93 -84.88
C ASP A 279 -16.89 -15.95 -86.03
N ALA A 280 -17.06 -14.65 -85.73
CA ALA A 280 -17.16 -13.60 -86.74
C ALA A 280 -15.87 -13.51 -87.58
N GLN A 281 -14.69 -13.59 -86.95
CA GLN A 281 -13.41 -13.60 -87.65
C GLN A 281 -13.31 -14.80 -88.61
N GLN A 282 -13.75 -15.99 -88.19
CA GLN A 282 -13.70 -17.20 -89.02
C GLN A 282 -14.66 -17.10 -90.21
N GLN A 283 -15.86 -16.55 -90.02
CA GLN A 283 -16.80 -16.27 -91.11
C GLN A 283 -16.22 -15.27 -92.12
N LEU A 284 -15.59 -14.18 -91.64
CA LEU A 284 -14.94 -13.20 -92.52
C LEU A 284 -13.79 -13.80 -93.32
N LYS A 285 -12.95 -14.65 -92.70
CA LYS A 285 -11.88 -15.36 -93.42
C LYS A 285 -12.44 -16.25 -94.53
N LYS A 286 -13.52 -16.98 -94.24
CA LYS A 286 -14.18 -17.84 -95.24
C LYS A 286 -14.73 -17.02 -96.41
N LEU A 287 -15.44 -15.92 -96.13
CA LEU A 287 -15.94 -15.01 -97.17
C LEU A 287 -14.80 -14.40 -98.01
N LEU A 288 -13.65 -14.10 -97.39
CA LEU A 288 -12.47 -13.60 -98.10
C LEU A 288 -11.91 -14.65 -99.06
N GLU A 289 -11.75 -15.90 -98.61
CA GLU A 289 -11.30 -17.02 -99.44
C GLU A 289 -12.27 -17.30 -100.60
N GLU A 290 -13.58 -17.32 -100.34
CA GLU A 290 -14.62 -17.49 -101.35
C GLU A 290 -14.59 -16.35 -102.39
N ASN A 291 -14.50 -15.09 -101.95
CA ASN A 291 -14.40 -13.92 -102.83
C ASN A 291 -13.12 -13.96 -103.70
N GLN A 292 -11.99 -14.36 -103.12
CA GLN A 292 -10.73 -14.48 -103.85
C GLN A 292 -10.80 -15.56 -104.93
N SER A 293 -11.42 -16.70 -104.63
CA SER A 293 -11.72 -17.77 -105.59
C SER A 293 -12.61 -17.29 -106.75
N TRP A 294 -13.58 -16.40 -106.49
CA TRP A 294 -14.42 -15.80 -107.54
C TRP A 294 -13.68 -14.77 -108.41
N LEU A 295 -12.74 -14.01 -107.83
CA LEU A 295 -12.00 -12.97 -108.55
C LEU A 295 -10.90 -13.53 -109.46
N ASP A 296 -10.27 -14.65 -109.10
CA ASP A 296 -9.14 -15.21 -109.86
C ASP A 296 -9.45 -15.53 -111.33
N PRO A 297 -10.62 -16.08 -111.71
CA PRO A 297 -10.99 -16.30 -113.12
C PRO A 297 -11.22 -15.02 -113.94
N VAL A 298 -11.56 -13.90 -113.30
CA VAL A 298 -11.93 -12.63 -113.96
C VAL A 298 -10.74 -11.66 -114.03
N LYS A 299 -9.64 -12.01 -113.37
CA LYS A 299 -8.39 -11.24 -113.31
C LYS A 299 -7.80 -11.07 -114.73
N GLY A 300 -7.89 -9.85 -115.26
CA GLY A 300 -7.38 -9.50 -116.60
C GLY A 300 -8.44 -9.33 -117.69
N ILE A 301 -9.72 -9.57 -117.39
CA ILE A 301 -10.85 -9.23 -118.28
C ILE A 301 -11.15 -7.73 -118.14
N SER A 302 -11.33 -7.00 -119.25
CA SER A 302 -11.66 -5.57 -119.20
C SER A 302 -13.03 -5.33 -118.56
N GLU A 303 -13.18 -4.31 -117.71
CA GLU A 303 -14.45 -3.95 -117.03
C GLU A 303 -15.66 -3.88 -117.96
N ALA A 304 -15.47 -3.51 -119.23
CA ALA A 304 -16.54 -3.43 -120.24
C ALA A 304 -17.27 -4.76 -120.53
N HIS A 305 -16.74 -5.91 -120.12
CA HIS A 305 -17.31 -7.24 -120.38
C HIS A 305 -17.90 -7.92 -119.13
N VAL A 306 -17.89 -7.26 -117.96
CA VAL A 306 -18.35 -7.87 -116.71
C VAL A 306 -19.69 -7.24 -116.30
N THR A 307 -20.79 -7.97 -116.46
CA THR A 307 -22.15 -7.53 -116.07
C THR A 307 -22.63 -8.23 -114.80
N GLY A 308 -23.34 -7.53 -113.91
CA GLY A 308 -23.96 -8.13 -112.70
C GLY A 308 -23.11 -8.09 -111.42
N VAL A 309 -21.91 -7.49 -111.45
CA VAL A 309 -21.01 -7.38 -110.28
C VAL A 309 -21.68 -6.66 -109.10
N GLY A 310 -22.50 -5.64 -109.37
CA GLY A 310 -23.18 -4.86 -108.33
C GLY A 310 -24.16 -5.69 -107.48
N GLU A 311 -24.90 -6.62 -108.10
CA GLU A 311 -25.80 -7.52 -107.38
C GLU A 311 -25.01 -8.50 -106.51
N LEU A 312 -23.91 -9.04 -107.04
CA LEU A 312 -23.03 -9.96 -106.31
C LEU A 312 -22.38 -9.30 -105.09
N VAL A 313 -21.89 -8.06 -105.25
CA VAL A 313 -21.35 -7.24 -104.16
C VAL A 313 -22.42 -6.95 -103.12
N SER A 314 -23.64 -6.58 -103.54
CA SER A 314 -24.75 -6.36 -102.62
C SER A 314 -25.11 -7.61 -101.81
N THR A 315 -25.08 -8.80 -102.43
CA THR A 315 -25.32 -10.07 -101.73
C THR A 315 -24.20 -10.41 -100.75
N ILE A 316 -22.93 -10.23 -101.11
CA ILE A 316 -21.79 -10.45 -100.20
C ILE A 316 -21.88 -9.50 -99.00
N VAL A 317 -22.16 -8.21 -99.23
CA VAL A 317 -22.25 -7.19 -98.17
C VAL A 317 -23.32 -7.54 -97.15
N GLN A 318 -24.44 -8.16 -97.56
CA GLN A 318 -25.49 -8.63 -96.65
C GLN A 318 -25.04 -9.77 -95.71
N HIS A 319 -23.97 -10.50 -96.06
CA HIS A 319 -23.45 -11.63 -95.27
C HIS A 319 -22.25 -11.25 -94.39
N ILE A 320 -21.76 -10.00 -94.45
CA ILE A 320 -20.66 -9.54 -93.61
C ILE A 320 -21.18 -9.36 -92.16
N PRO A 321 -20.69 -10.15 -91.18
CA PRO A 321 -21.10 -9.97 -89.79
C PRO A 321 -20.62 -8.63 -89.23
N SER A 322 -21.49 -7.94 -88.47
CA SER A 322 -21.12 -6.68 -87.79
C SER A 322 -20.29 -6.96 -86.54
N THR A 323 -19.08 -6.41 -86.47
CA THR A 323 -18.17 -6.54 -85.32
C THR A 323 -18.26 -5.37 -84.34
N GLU A 324 -18.87 -4.25 -84.73
CA GLU A 324 -19.04 -3.07 -83.87
C GLU A 324 -19.98 -3.32 -82.68
N ALA A 325 -20.93 -4.26 -82.82
CA ALA A 325 -21.86 -4.63 -81.75
C ALA A 325 -21.23 -5.44 -80.60
N VAL A 326 -20.00 -5.96 -80.78
CA VAL A 326 -19.34 -6.87 -79.81
C VAL A 326 -18.27 -6.13 -78.97
N MET A 327 -18.03 -4.85 -79.23
CA MET A 327 -17.09 -4.04 -78.47
C MET A 327 -17.62 -3.79 -77.05
N ILE A 328 -17.13 -4.59 -76.10
CA ILE A 328 -17.40 -4.41 -74.67
C ILE A 328 -16.96 -2.98 -74.28
N LYS A 329 -17.89 -2.13 -73.82
CA LYS A 329 -17.54 -0.86 -73.16
C LYS A 329 -16.61 -1.20 -72.00
N GLN A 330 -15.41 -0.61 -71.96
CA GLN A 330 -14.39 -0.89 -70.92
C GLN A 330 -15.05 -1.16 -69.57
N PRO A 331 -14.84 -2.34 -68.94
CA PRO A 331 -15.38 -2.59 -67.62
C PRO A 331 -14.81 -1.53 -66.67
N LYS A 332 -15.70 -0.73 -66.07
CA LYS A 332 -15.32 0.18 -64.99
C LYS A 332 -14.84 -0.68 -63.82
N VAL A 333 -13.53 -0.84 -63.69
CA VAL A 333 -12.91 -1.28 -62.46
C VAL A 333 -13.11 -0.12 -61.47
N MET A 334 -14.21 -0.14 -60.72
CA MET A 334 -14.37 0.76 -59.58
C MET A 334 -13.43 0.28 -58.47
N LEU A 335 -12.18 0.73 -58.53
CA LEU A 335 -11.32 0.81 -57.36
C LEU A 335 -11.70 2.10 -56.62
N SER A 336 -12.81 2.08 -55.90
CA SER A 336 -12.99 3.01 -54.78
C SER A 336 -12.39 2.34 -53.54
N VAL A 337 -11.15 2.70 -53.24
CA VAL A 337 -10.49 2.39 -51.97
C VAL A 337 -11.07 3.31 -50.89
#